data_AF-A0A1S3EME3-F1
#
_entry.id   AF-A0A1S3EME3-F1
#
_cell.length_a   1.000
_cell.length_b   1.000
_cell.length_c   1.000
_cell.angle_alpha   90.00
_cell.angle_beta   90.00
_cell.angle_gamma   90.00
#
_symmetry.space_group_name_H-M   'P 1'
#
loop_
_entity.id
_entity.type
_entity.pdbx_description
1 polymer ?
#
loop_
_entity_poly.entity_id
_entity_poly.type
_entity_poly.pdbx_seq_one_letter_code
_entity_poly.pdbx_strand_id
1 'polypeptide(L)'
;MRNMIKHAEMERTSVLEKQVSLERERQQDQTHVQNQLEKLDLLEQEYNKLTTMQALAEKKMQELEAKLHEEEEERKRMQAKAAELQTGLETNRLIFEDKVSSSSCVPSTKKVKKKKAKPADKKGPRNYFGTQPHYRLSLGDMPFVAGKSTSPSHAVVANVQHVLHLMKQHSKVLCNDRVINSVPLAKQVSSRGCKSKKLMAPPSSSSISEELSEVLQTLQDEFGQMSFDHQQLIKLVQESPTVELKDNLECELEALVGRMEAKASQITKVRKYQAQLQKQKTDKQKKESKANRKTLEEEGNSSNRSPGVTGTTIF
;
A
#
# COMPACT_ATOMS: atom_id res chain seq x y z
N MET A 1 -27.65 79.08 53.21
CA MET A 1 -26.21 78.78 53.06
C MET A 1 -25.93 77.28 52.89
N ARG A 2 -26.34 76.40 53.82
CA ARG A 2 -26.02 74.95 53.77
C ARG A 2 -26.51 74.22 52.49
N ASN A 3 -27.71 74.54 51.98
CA ASN A 3 -28.25 73.91 50.76
C ASN A 3 -27.47 74.30 49.50
N MET A 4 -26.96 75.53 49.46
CA MET A 4 -26.15 76.03 48.33
C MET A 4 -24.79 75.33 48.29
N ILE A 5 -24.19 75.05 49.45
CA ILE A 5 -22.94 74.29 49.57
C ILE A 5 -23.15 72.85 49.09
N LYS A 6 -24.21 72.17 49.56
CA LYS A 6 -24.55 70.81 49.10
C LYS A 6 -24.79 70.73 47.59
N HIS A 7 -25.45 71.75 47.01
CA HIS A 7 -25.67 71.81 45.57
C HIS A 7 -24.34 71.96 44.81
N ALA A 8 -23.46 72.86 45.26
CA ALA A 8 -22.14 73.04 44.65
C ALA A 8 -21.26 71.79 44.78
N GLU A 9 -21.33 71.07 45.90
CA GLU A 9 -20.64 69.79 46.10
C GLU A 9 -21.16 68.70 45.15
N MET A 10 -22.49 68.60 45.01
CA MET A 10 -23.12 67.63 44.11
C MET A 10 -22.82 67.93 42.62
N GLU A 11 -22.82 69.20 42.22
CA GLU A 11 -22.43 69.59 40.85
C GLU A 11 -20.95 69.29 40.60
N ARG A 12 -20.07 69.57 41.57
CA ARG A 12 -18.66 69.22 41.48
C ARG A 12 -18.46 67.72 41.31
N THR A 13 -19.16 66.88 42.09
CA THR A 13 -19.07 65.42 41.93
C THR A 13 -19.63 64.96 40.59
N SER A 14 -20.74 65.54 40.13
CA SER A 14 -21.33 65.21 38.82
C SER A 14 -20.41 65.55 37.66
N VAL A 15 -19.72 66.69 37.71
CA VAL A 15 -18.73 67.08 36.69
C VAL A 15 -17.54 66.12 36.68
N LEU A 16 -17.03 65.74 37.85
CA LEU A 16 -15.93 64.77 37.96
C LEU A 16 -16.34 63.39 37.42
N GLU A 17 -17.54 62.91 37.72
CA GLU A 17 -18.05 61.64 37.22
C GLU A 17 -18.22 61.64 35.69
N LYS A 18 -18.71 62.76 35.12
CA LYS A 18 -18.77 62.94 33.66
C LYS A 18 -17.38 62.94 33.03
N GLN A 19 -16.39 63.61 33.65
CA GLN A 19 -15.01 63.61 33.16
C GLN A 19 -14.41 62.20 33.13
N VAL A 20 -14.61 61.43 34.21
CA VAL A 20 -14.15 60.03 34.29
C VAL A 20 -14.85 59.15 33.25
N SER A 21 -16.15 59.38 33.01
CA SER A 21 -16.92 58.62 32.03
C SER A 21 -16.43 58.87 30.60
N LEU A 22 -16.20 60.14 30.25
CA LEU A 22 -15.62 60.53 28.95
C LEU A 22 -14.22 59.98 28.75
N GLU A 23 -13.38 59.96 29.79
CA GLU A 23 -12.05 59.38 29.70
C GLU A 23 -12.08 57.86 29.48
N ARG A 24 -13.01 57.16 30.15
CA ARG A 24 -13.23 55.72 29.95
C ARG A 24 -13.71 55.41 28.53
N GLU A 25 -14.66 56.19 28.02
CA GLU A 25 -15.14 56.08 26.63
C GLU A 25 -14.00 56.29 25.63
N ARG A 26 -13.17 57.33 25.82
CA ARG A 26 -11.99 57.58 24.98
C ARG A 26 -11.02 56.39 24.96
N GLN A 27 -10.76 55.78 26.11
CA GLN A 27 -9.90 54.60 26.20
C GLN A 27 -10.53 53.38 25.50
N GLN A 28 -11.85 53.21 25.62
CA GLN A 28 -12.56 52.14 24.94
C GLN A 28 -12.52 52.31 23.42
N ASP A 29 -12.73 53.53 22.91
CA ASP A 29 -12.62 53.82 21.48
C ASP A 29 -11.20 53.58 20.96
N GLN A 30 -10.18 54.01 21.72
CA GLN A 30 -8.79 53.77 21.37
C GLN A 30 -8.46 52.28 21.29
N THR A 31 -8.88 51.49 22.28
CA THR A 31 -8.68 50.03 22.26
C THR A 31 -9.48 49.35 21.14
N HIS A 32 -10.67 49.85 20.81
CA HIS A 32 -11.46 49.35 19.70
C HIS A 32 -10.76 49.57 18.36
N VAL A 33 -10.23 50.77 18.11
CA VAL A 33 -9.45 51.08 16.90
C VAL A 33 -8.21 50.22 16.82
N GLN A 34 -7.49 50.03 17.94
CA GLN A 34 -6.31 49.17 17.99
C GLN A 34 -6.62 47.72 17.60
N ASN A 35 -7.70 47.15 18.15
CA ASN A 35 -8.15 45.80 17.80
C ASN A 35 -8.55 45.67 16.32
N GLN A 36 -9.16 46.72 15.74
CA GLN A 36 -9.49 46.74 14.32
C GLN A 36 -8.23 46.76 13.44
N LEU A 37 -7.21 47.55 13.82
CA LEU A 37 -5.94 47.59 13.10
C LEU A 37 -5.23 46.25 13.14
N GLU A 38 -5.17 45.58 14.30
CA GLU A 38 -4.58 44.24 14.42
C GLU A 38 -5.31 43.21 13.56
N LYS A 39 -6.65 43.29 13.49
CA LYS A 39 -7.43 42.42 12.60
C LYS A 39 -7.12 42.68 11.12
N LEU A 40 -6.94 43.94 10.72
CA LEU A 40 -6.57 44.28 9.35
C LEU A 40 -5.16 43.78 9.00
N ASP A 41 -4.20 43.93 9.92
CA ASP A 41 -2.83 43.44 9.74
C ASP A 41 -2.78 41.92 9.53
N LEU A 42 -3.55 41.16 10.32
CA LEU A 42 -3.70 39.72 10.13
C LEU A 42 -4.31 39.35 8.76
N LEU A 43 -5.31 40.12 8.31
CA LEU A 43 -5.92 39.90 7.00
C LEU A 43 -4.95 40.22 5.86
N GLU A 44 -4.15 41.27 5.99
CA GLU A 44 -3.11 41.64 5.03
C GLU A 44 -2.03 40.55 4.96
N GLN A 45 -1.62 40.00 6.10
CA GLN A 45 -0.67 38.89 6.15
C GLN A 45 -1.20 37.64 5.45
N GLU A 46 -2.45 37.24 5.71
CA GLU A 46 -3.07 36.08 5.06
C GLU A 46 -3.29 36.32 3.56
N TYR A 47 -3.67 37.54 3.15
CA TYR A 47 -3.77 37.91 1.75
C TYR A 47 -2.42 37.79 1.03
N ASN A 48 -1.35 38.28 1.64
CA ASN A 48 0.00 38.19 1.09
C ASN A 48 0.44 36.73 0.95
N LYS A 49 0.20 35.90 1.98
CA LYS A 49 0.49 34.46 1.94
C LYS A 49 -0.31 33.73 0.87
N LEU A 50 -1.59 34.06 0.72
CA LEU A 50 -2.43 33.48 -0.33
C LEU A 50 -1.93 33.88 -1.72
N THR A 51 -1.52 35.14 -1.88
CA THR A 51 -1.00 35.67 -3.14
C THR A 51 0.31 34.99 -3.56
N THR A 52 1.25 34.75 -2.62
CA THR A 52 2.49 34.03 -2.93
C THR A 52 2.20 32.56 -3.32
N MET A 53 1.28 31.90 -2.61
CA MET A 53 0.87 30.54 -2.94
C MET A 53 0.19 30.45 -4.31
N GLN A 54 -0.67 31.43 -4.65
CA GLN A 54 -1.29 31.52 -5.96
C GLN A 54 -0.25 31.68 -7.06
N ALA A 55 0.71 32.61 -6.90
CA ALA A 55 1.77 32.83 -7.88
C ALA A 55 2.63 31.58 -8.12
N LEU A 56 2.95 30.82 -7.07
CA LEU A 56 3.67 29.55 -7.19
C LEU A 56 2.85 28.49 -7.91
N ALA A 57 1.55 28.40 -7.62
CA ALA A 57 0.64 27.46 -8.28
C ALA A 57 0.50 27.77 -9.78
N GLU A 58 0.35 29.06 -10.13
CA GLU A 58 0.28 29.51 -11.53
C GLU A 58 1.57 29.18 -12.30
N LYS A 59 2.74 29.45 -11.70
CA LYS A 59 4.03 29.09 -12.31
C LYS A 59 4.15 27.59 -12.55
N LYS A 60 3.74 26.76 -11.57
CA LYS A 60 3.77 25.30 -11.71
C LYS A 60 2.81 24.80 -12.78
N MET A 61 1.65 25.43 -12.92
CA MET A 61 0.68 25.13 -13.98
C MET A 61 1.29 25.41 -15.37
N GLN A 62 1.90 26.58 -15.56
CA GLN A 62 2.57 26.94 -16.81
C GLN A 62 3.71 25.97 -17.16
N GLU A 63 4.51 25.54 -16.18
CA GLU A 63 5.57 24.55 -16.41
C GLU A 63 5.01 23.19 -16.84
N LEU A 64 3.92 22.74 -16.21
CA LEU A 64 3.27 21.48 -16.57
C LEU A 64 2.63 21.55 -17.95
N GLU A 65 1.99 22.66 -18.30
CA GLU A 65 1.44 22.89 -19.64
C GLU A 65 2.52 22.87 -20.72
N ALA A 66 3.67 23.52 -20.46
CA ALA A 66 4.81 23.49 -21.38
C ALA A 66 5.36 22.08 -21.59
N LYS A 67 5.53 21.29 -20.52
CA LYS A 67 5.98 19.89 -20.60
C LYS A 67 4.99 19.00 -21.33
N LEU A 68 3.70 19.21 -21.12
CA LEU A 68 2.64 18.46 -21.81
C LEU A 68 2.69 18.73 -23.32
N HIS A 69 2.84 19.99 -23.72
CA HIS A 69 2.96 20.35 -25.13
C HIS A 69 4.23 19.76 -25.79
N GLU A 70 5.35 19.70 -25.06
CA GLU A 70 6.58 19.07 -25.56
C GLU A 70 6.41 17.56 -25.78
N GLU A 71 5.80 16.85 -24.81
CA GLU A 71 5.53 15.42 -24.91
C GLU A 71 4.55 15.09 -26.04
N GLU A 72 3.50 15.89 -26.22
CA GLU A 72 2.55 15.74 -27.32
C GLU A 72 3.24 15.87 -28.69
N GLU A 73 4.12 16.85 -28.85
CA GLU A 73 4.90 17.04 -30.08
C GLU A 73 5.90 15.90 -30.31
N GLU A 74 6.57 15.41 -29.26
CA GLU A 74 7.45 14.25 -29.36
C GLU A 74 6.67 12.98 -29.77
N ARG A 75 5.53 12.74 -29.12
CA ARG A 75 4.62 11.63 -29.44
C ARG A 75 4.15 11.68 -30.87
N LYS A 76 3.80 12.87 -31.38
CA LYS A 76 3.41 13.09 -32.77
C LYS A 76 4.55 12.79 -33.74
N ARG A 77 5.78 13.22 -33.45
CA ARG A 77 6.96 12.85 -34.26
C ARG A 77 7.22 11.36 -34.27
N MET A 78 7.13 10.70 -33.11
CA MET A 78 7.29 9.25 -33.01
C MET A 78 6.21 8.51 -33.80
N GLN A 79 4.96 8.96 -33.73
CA GLN A 79 3.86 8.38 -34.51
C GLN A 79 4.08 8.54 -36.01
N ALA A 80 4.53 9.73 -36.47
CA ALA A 80 4.86 9.96 -37.88
C ALA A 80 5.98 9.03 -38.36
N LYS A 81 7.04 8.88 -37.55
CA LYS A 81 8.16 7.98 -37.85
C LYS A 81 7.73 6.51 -37.88
N ALA A 82 6.83 6.10 -36.99
CA ALA A 82 6.27 4.75 -36.99
C ALA A 82 5.42 4.49 -38.25
N ALA A 83 4.59 5.47 -38.65
CA ALA A 83 3.80 5.38 -39.88
C ALA A 83 4.69 5.31 -41.14
N GLU A 84 5.73 6.15 -41.22
CA GLU A 84 6.72 6.11 -42.30
C GLU A 84 7.39 4.74 -42.41
N LEU A 85 7.84 4.18 -41.28
CA LEU A 85 8.43 2.83 -41.25
C LEU A 85 7.43 1.75 -41.67
N GLN A 86 6.17 1.85 -41.25
CA GLN A 86 5.12 0.91 -41.65
C GLN A 86 4.90 0.96 -43.17
N THR A 87 4.74 2.15 -43.75
CA THR A 87 4.62 2.33 -45.20
C THR A 87 5.89 1.85 -45.94
N GLY A 88 7.06 2.10 -45.38
CA GLY A 88 8.35 1.61 -45.89
C GLY A 88 8.42 0.07 -45.90
N LEU A 89 7.89 -0.61 -44.89
CA LEU A 89 7.83 -2.06 -44.85
C LEU A 89 6.80 -2.63 -45.84
N GLU A 90 5.64 -1.99 -45.99
CA GLU A 90 4.61 -2.40 -46.95
C GLU A 90 5.06 -2.24 -48.40
N THR A 91 5.74 -1.14 -48.72
CA THR A 91 6.37 -0.93 -50.05
C THR A 91 7.46 -1.96 -50.32
N ASN A 92 8.34 -2.24 -49.34
CA ASN A 92 9.33 -3.31 -49.46
C ASN A 92 8.66 -4.68 -49.67
N ARG A 93 7.57 -4.99 -48.95
CA ARG A 93 6.81 -6.23 -49.14
C ARG A 93 6.28 -6.36 -50.57
N LEU A 94 5.67 -5.31 -51.11
CA LEU A 94 5.16 -5.29 -52.49
C LEU A 94 6.27 -5.52 -53.51
N ILE A 95 7.45 -4.90 -53.33
CA ILE A 95 8.61 -5.12 -54.21
C ILE A 95 9.07 -6.59 -54.19
N PHE A 96 9.07 -7.24 -53.02
CA PHE A 96 9.41 -8.65 -52.91
C PHE A 96 8.33 -9.56 -53.52
N GLU A 97 7.05 -9.27 -53.32
CA GLU A 97 5.93 -10.01 -53.92
C GLU A 97 5.95 -9.91 -55.45
N ASP A 98 6.29 -8.75 -56.03
CA ASP A 98 6.46 -8.58 -57.48
C ASP A 98 7.67 -9.35 -58.01
N LYS A 99 8.78 -9.42 -57.27
CA LYS A 99 9.96 -10.24 -57.64
C LYS A 99 9.71 -11.74 -57.53
N VAL A 100 8.88 -12.19 -56.58
CA VAL A 100 8.50 -13.59 -56.43
C VAL A 100 7.45 -13.98 -57.48
N SER A 101 6.52 -13.08 -57.81
CA SER A 101 5.52 -13.28 -58.86
C SER A 101 6.13 -13.29 -60.27
N SER A 102 7.26 -12.61 -60.47
CA SER A 102 8.03 -12.66 -61.72
C SER A 102 9.00 -13.86 -61.81
N SER A 103 9.21 -14.64 -60.73
CA SER A 103 10.10 -15.82 -60.72
C SER A 103 9.39 -17.17 -60.50
N SER A 104 8.07 -17.19 -60.28
CA SER A 104 7.30 -18.42 -60.08
C SER A 104 6.39 -18.73 -61.27
N CYS A 105 6.93 -19.43 -62.26
CA CYS A 105 6.17 -20.21 -63.23
C CYS A 105 6.57 -21.69 -63.16
N VAL A 106 6.29 -22.39 -62.04
CA VAL A 106 6.10 -23.85 -62.04
C VAL A 106 5.36 -24.31 -60.76
N PRO A 107 4.27 -25.10 -60.83
CA PRO A 107 3.71 -25.77 -59.65
C PRO A 107 4.22 -27.21 -59.55
N SER A 108 4.68 -27.64 -58.38
CA SER A 108 4.98 -29.06 -58.11
C SER A 108 4.45 -29.49 -56.75
N THR A 109 3.38 -30.26 -56.79
CA THR A 109 2.80 -31.04 -55.69
C THR A 109 3.74 -32.13 -55.22
N LYS A 110 3.88 -32.38 -53.90
CA LYS A 110 4.24 -33.71 -53.36
C LYS A 110 3.83 -33.86 -51.88
N LYS A 111 3.09 -34.95 -51.63
CA LYS A 111 2.59 -35.43 -50.32
C LYS A 111 3.69 -36.19 -49.58
N VAL A 112 3.75 -36.10 -48.24
CA VAL A 112 4.54 -37.01 -47.38
C VAL A 112 3.68 -37.61 -46.26
N LYS A 113 3.91 -38.91 -46.04
CA LYS A 113 3.11 -39.90 -45.31
C LYS A 113 3.26 -39.85 -43.78
N LYS A 114 2.20 -40.27 -43.10
CA LYS A 114 2.10 -40.70 -41.69
C LYS A 114 3.22 -41.71 -41.30
N LYS A 115 3.84 -41.50 -40.13
CA LYS A 115 4.52 -42.57 -39.35
C LYS A 115 3.97 -42.63 -37.92
N LYS A 116 3.99 -43.86 -37.41
CA LYS A 116 3.22 -44.47 -36.31
C LYS A 116 3.89 -44.25 -34.95
N ALA A 117 3.09 -43.97 -33.92
CA ALA A 117 3.51 -43.88 -32.53
C ALA A 117 3.74 -45.25 -31.88
N LYS A 118 4.70 -45.34 -30.94
CA LYS A 118 4.69 -46.22 -29.76
C LYS A 118 5.59 -45.66 -28.62
N PRO A 119 5.34 -46.05 -27.36
CA PRO A 119 5.69 -45.28 -26.16
C PRO A 119 6.88 -45.86 -25.36
N ALA A 120 7.47 -45.06 -24.48
CA ALA A 120 7.71 -45.35 -23.05
C ALA A 120 8.86 -44.52 -22.43
N ASP A 121 8.62 -44.11 -21.18
CA ASP A 121 9.55 -43.90 -20.07
C ASP A 121 10.67 -42.84 -20.14
N LYS A 122 10.57 -41.82 -19.29
CA LYS A 122 11.20 -41.83 -17.95
C LYS A 122 10.82 -40.57 -17.17
N LYS A 123 10.34 -40.79 -15.94
CA LYS A 123 10.04 -39.75 -14.96
C LYS A 123 11.35 -39.08 -14.51
N GLY A 124 11.46 -37.77 -14.73
CA GLY A 124 12.41 -36.93 -13.99
C GLY A 124 11.78 -36.49 -12.66
N PRO A 125 12.56 -36.39 -11.55
CA PRO A 125 12.02 -35.94 -10.28
C PRO A 125 11.78 -34.43 -10.38
N ARG A 126 10.52 -34.04 -10.58
CA ARG A 126 10.11 -32.65 -10.48
C ARG A 126 10.12 -32.30 -9.00
N ASN A 127 11.06 -31.46 -8.60
CA ASN A 127 11.08 -30.79 -7.31
C ASN A 127 9.67 -30.28 -6.98
N TYR A 128 9.04 -30.89 -5.97
CA TYR A 128 7.85 -30.36 -5.33
C TYR A 128 8.29 -29.19 -4.46
N PHE A 129 8.53 -28.04 -5.10
CA PHE A 129 8.41 -26.78 -4.39
C PHE A 129 6.92 -26.52 -4.22
N GLY A 130 6.42 -26.84 -3.03
CA GLY A 130 5.09 -26.47 -2.58
C GLY A 130 5.02 -24.97 -2.40
N THR A 131 4.63 -24.25 -3.44
CA THR A 131 4.05 -22.91 -3.37
C THR A 131 3.17 -22.76 -4.62
N GLN A 132 1.86 -22.92 -4.43
CA GLN A 132 0.86 -22.65 -5.46
C GLN A 132 0.90 -21.15 -5.78
N PRO A 133 1.24 -20.72 -7.02
CA PRO A 133 1.14 -19.33 -7.37
C PRO A 133 -0.32 -19.05 -7.71
N HIS A 134 -1.02 -18.40 -6.79
CA HIS A 134 -1.96 -17.35 -7.14
C HIS A 134 -1.37 -16.55 -8.32
N TYR A 135 -1.99 -16.67 -9.51
CA TYR A 135 -1.49 -16.23 -10.82
C TYR A 135 -0.27 -17.00 -11.37
N ARG A 136 -0.49 -18.24 -11.82
CA ARG A 136 0.45 -18.96 -12.68
C ARG A 136 0.34 -18.46 -14.12
N LEU A 137 1.21 -17.54 -14.51
CA LEU A 137 1.40 -17.19 -15.92
C LEU A 137 2.39 -18.19 -16.55
N SER A 138 1.91 -18.98 -17.50
CA SER A 138 2.75 -19.91 -18.26
C SER A 138 3.61 -19.11 -19.23
N LEU A 139 4.92 -19.10 -19.02
CA LEU A 139 5.87 -18.45 -19.96
C LEU A 139 5.82 -19.03 -21.38
N GLY A 140 5.19 -20.20 -21.58
CA GLY A 140 4.94 -20.79 -22.89
C GLY A 140 3.76 -20.18 -23.66
N ASP A 141 2.86 -19.48 -22.98
CA ASP A 141 1.72 -18.76 -23.60
C ASP A 141 2.04 -17.28 -23.83
N MET A 142 3.23 -16.84 -23.40
CA MET A 142 3.70 -15.47 -23.61
C MET A 142 4.26 -15.35 -25.03
N PRO A 143 3.76 -14.42 -25.86
CA PRO A 143 4.33 -14.20 -27.18
C PRO A 143 5.82 -13.83 -27.03
N PHE A 144 6.70 -14.56 -27.71
CA PHE A 144 8.10 -14.19 -27.76
C PHE A 144 8.21 -12.88 -28.55
N VAL A 145 8.81 -11.85 -27.94
CA VAL A 145 9.07 -10.58 -28.62
C VAL A 145 10.58 -10.50 -28.85
N ALA A 146 10.99 -10.66 -30.12
CA ALA A 146 12.35 -10.41 -30.55
C ALA A 146 12.51 -8.93 -30.88
N GLY A 147 13.18 -8.17 -30.00
CA GLY A 147 13.48 -6.75 -30.22
C GLY A 147 14.25 -6.15 -29.05
N LYS A 148 15.18 -5.23 -29.32
CA LYS A 148 15.91 -4.47 -28.29
C LYS A 148 15.16 -3.17 -28.05
N SER A 149 14.70 -2.94 -26.82
CA SER A 149 14.17 -1.65 -26.41
C SER A 149 15.29 -0.60 -26.46
N THR A 150 14.97 0.61 -26.91
CA THR A 150 15.88 1.75 -26.94
C THR A 150 16.05 2.42 -25.57
N SER A 151 15.25 2.04 -24.56
CA SER A 151 15.35 2.54 -23.18
C SER A 151 14.72 1.57 -22.15
N PRO A 152 15.26 1.45 -20.91
CA PRO A 152 14.71 0.59 -19.86
C PRO A 152 13.22 0.82 -19.55
N SER A 153 12.74 2.06 -19.65
CA SER A 153 11.36 2.47 -19.33
C SER A 153 10.32 2.07 -20.39
N HIS A 154 10.75 1.59 -21.57
CA HIS A 154 9.87 1.19 -22.68
C HIS A 154 10.07 -0.27 -23.10
N ALA A 155 10.87 -1.03 -22.34
CA ALA A 155 11.05 -2.43 -22.60
C ALA A 155 9.77 -3.19 -22.20
N VAL A 156 9.07 -3.77 -23.19
CA VAL A 156 7.91 -4.65 -22.95
C VAL A 156 8.27 -5.76 -21.96
N VAL A 157 9.51 -6.27 -22.01
CA VAL A 157 10.02 -7.24 -21.04
C VAL A 157 10.09 -6.65 -19.63
N ALA A 158 10.57 -5.43 -19.45
CA ALA A 158 10.61 -4.76 -18.13
C ALA A 158 9.20 -4.44 -17.63
N ASN A 159 8.29 -4.02 -18.52
CA ASN A 159 6.90 -3.73 -18.18
C ASN A 159 6.14 -5.01 -17.79
N VAL A 160 6.33 -6.11 -18.53
CA VAL A 160 5.78 -7.42 -18.17
C VAL A 160 6.39 -7.91 -16.86
N GLN A 161 7.71 -7.81 -16.68
CA GLN A 161 8.36 -8.20 -15.42
C GLN A 161 7.88 -7.36 -14.24
N HIS A 162 7.67 -6.06 -14.43
CA HIS A 162 7.15 -5.15 -13.41
C HIS A 162 5.69 -5.46 -13.07
N VAL A 163 4.83 -5.66 -14.07
CA VAL A 163 3.44 -6.10 -13.86
C VAL A 163 3.41 -7.46 -13.16
N LEU A 164 4.25 -8.41 -13.57
CA LEU A 164 4.40 -9.70 -12.91
C LEU A 164 4.85 -9.55 -11.45
N HIS A 165 5.78 -8.64 -11.18
CA HIS A 165 6.24 -8.34 -9.83
C HIS A 165 5.12 -7.74 -8.98
N LEU A 166 4.36 -6.78 -9.50
CA LEU A 166 3.19 -6.21 -8.82
C LEU A 166 2.11 -7.28 -8.59
N MET A 167 1.82 -8.12 -9.58
CA MET A 167 0.92 -9.27 -9.46
C MET A 167 1.45 -10.35 -8.53
N LYS A 168 2.74 -10.36 -8.18
CA LYS A 168 3.31 -11.29 -7.20
C LYS A 168 3.34 -10.69 -5.78
N GLN A 169 3.45 -9.37 -5.67
CA GLN A 169 3.53 -8.62 -4.40
C GLN A 169 2.18 -8.09 -3.89
N HIS A 170 1.11 -8.21 -4.69
CA HIS A 170 -0.21 -7.73 -4.25
C HIS A 170 -0.71 -8.43 -2.98
N SER A 171 -1.53 -7.72 -2.21
CA SER A 171 -2.19 -8.27 -1.04
C SER A 171 -3.20 -9.36 -1.43
N LYS A 172 -2.99 -10.58 -0.94
CA LYS A 172 -3.88 -11.73 -1.17
C LYS A 172 -5.31 -11.50 -0.67
N VAL A 173 -5.52 -10.55 0.25
CA VAL A 173 -6.83 -10.18 0.80
C VAL A 173 -7.76 -9.57 -0.25
N LEU A 174 -7.20 -8.99 -1.31
CA LEU A 174 -7.95 -8.39 -2.41
C LEU A 174 -8.29 -9.40 -3.52
N CYS A 175 -7.85 -10.66 -3.40
CA CYS A 175 -8.12 -11.71 -4.38
C CYS A 175 -9.43 -12.45 -4.10
N ASN A 176 -10.12 -12.86 -5.16
CA ASN A 176 -11.33 -13.67 -5.05
C ASN A 176 -11.05 -15.04 -4.40
N ASP A 177 -11.85 -15.44 -3.41
CA ASP A 177 -11.75 -16.75 -2.71
C ASP A 177 -11.73 -17.97 -3.64
N ARG A 178 -12.35 -17.86 -4.83
CA ARG A 178 -12.35 -18.89 -5.87
C ARG A 178 -10.97 -19.12 -6.50
N VAL A 179 -10.06 -18.15 -6.41
CA VAL A 179 -8.69 -18.21 -6.93
C VAL A 179 -7.72 -18.72 -5.84
N ILE A 180 -8.08 -18.51 -4.57
CA ILE A 180 -7.30 -18.92 -3.40
C ILE A 180 -7.59 -20.39 -3.02
N ASN A 181 -8.85 -20.83 -3.14
CA ASN A 181 -9.24 -22.19 -2.76
C ASN A 181 -9.06 -23.20 -3.91
N SER A 182 -8.19 -24.18 -3.69
CA SER A 182 -7.81 -25.25 -4.62
C SER A 182 -8.88 -26.32 -4.81
N VAL A 183 -10.14 -25.96 -5.11
CA VAL A 183 -11.16 -26.97 -5.49
C VAL A 183 -11.11 -27.14 -7.00
N PRO A 184 -10.71 -28.32 -7.53
CA PRO A 184 -10.68 -28.56 -8.96
C PRO A 184 -12.10 -28.51 -9.55
N LEU A 185 -12.28 -27.76 -10.64
CA LEU A 185 -13.54 -27.57 -11.37
C LEU A 185 -14.12 -28.88 -11.99
N ALA A 186 -13.46 -30.03 -11.82
CA ALA A 186 -13.86 -31.30 -12.41
C ALA A 186 -14.94 -32.08 -11.63
N LYS A 187 -15.47 -31.56 -10.51
CA LYS A 187 -16.57 -32.19 -9.74
C LYS A 187 -17.79 -31.29 -9.52
N GLN A 188 -17.95 -30.24 -10.34
CA GLN A 188 -19.11 -29.36 -10.26
C GLN A 188 -20.11 -29.60 -11.40
N VAL A 189 -20.48 -30.85 -11.63
CA VAL A 189 -21.67 -31.21 -12.42
C VAL A 189 -22.41 -32.31 -11.66
N SER A 190 -23.39 -31.90 -10.86
CA SER A 190 -24.64 -32.60 -10.53
C SER A 190 -25.11 -32.21 -9.12
N SER A 191 -25.99 -31.22 -9.06
CA SER A 191 -27.33 -31.33 -8.43
C SER A 191 -27.93 -29.92 -8.32
N ARG A 192 -29.09 -29.76 -8.95
CA ARG A 192 -29.95 -28.60 -8.76
C ARG A 192 -30.53 -28.65 -7.35
N GLY A 193 -30.45 -27.53 -6.66
CA GLY A 193 -31.30 -27.14 -5.53
C GLY A 193 -31.00 -27.80 -4.19
N CYS A 194 -30.50 -27.03 -3.22
CA CYS A 194 -31.07 -26.94 -1.87
C CYS A 194 -30.29 -25.91 -1.03
N LYS A 195 -31.02 -24.87 -0.59
CA LYS A 195 -30.91 -24.15 0.69
C LYS A 195 -29.51 -23.80 1.22
N SER A 196 -29.26 -22.50 1.19
CA SER A 196 -28.45 -21.71 2.12
C SER A 196 -28.36 -22.33 3.53
N LYS A 197 -27.24 -22.98 3.84
CA LYS A 197 -26.73 -23.09 5.21
C LYS A 197 -25.24 -22.78 5.17
N LYS A 198 -24.96 -21.53 5.52
CA LYS A 198 -23.66 -21.00 5.94
C LYS A 198 -23.08 -21.91 7.02
N LEU A 199 -22.23 -22.83 6.64
CA LEU A 199 -21.24 -23.43 7.53
C LEU A 199 -19.92 -22.74 7.21
N MET A 200 -19.73 -21.55 7.81
CA MET A 200 -18.39 -21.02 7.99
C MET A 200 -17.69 -22.00 8.93
N ALA A 201 -16.75 -22.78 8.40
CA ALA A 201 -15.67 -23.28 9.22
C ALA A 201 -14.94 -22.05 9.77
N PRO A 202 -14.64 -21.98 11.09
CA PRO A 202 -13.85 -20.88 11.62
C PRO A 202 -12.50 -20.85 10.91
N PRO A 203 -11.96 -19.66 10.54
CA PRO A 203 -10.60 -19.60 10.03
C PRO A 203 -9.70 -20.25 11.07
N SER A 204 -8.96 -21.27 10.66
CA SER A 204 -7.97 -21.90 11.52
C SER A 204 -7.02 -20.82 12.02
N SER A 205 -6.73 -20.83 13.33
CA SER A 205 -5.88 -19.81 13.98
C SER A 205 -4.46 -19.67 13.40
N SER A 206 -4.09 -20.54 12.45
CA SER A 206 -2.90 -20.47 11.62
C SER A 206 -2.98 -19.41 10.52
N SER A 207 -4.13 -19.23 9.85
CA SER A 207 -4.31 -18.24 8.75
C SER A 207 -4.06 -16.81 9.23
N ILE A 208 -4.70 -16.45 10.35
CA ILE A 208 -4.61 -15.09 10.93
C ILE A 208 -3.18 -14.76 11.38
N SER A 209 -2.41 -15.76 11.82
CA SER A 209 -1.00 -15.53 12.19
C SER A 209 -0.08 -15.32 10.99
N GLU A 210 -0.37 -15.98 9.87
CA GLU A 210 0.37 -15.80 8.61
C GLU A 210 0.10 -14.40 8.05
N GLU A 211 -1.17 -13.98 7.98
CA GLU A 211 -1.59 -12.65 7.54
C GLU A 211 -0.97 -11.53 8.41
N LEU A 212 -0.97 -11.68 9.73
CA LEU A 212 -0.32 -10.70 10.61
C LEU A 212 1.20 -10.63 10.40
N SER A 213 1.83 -11.74 9.98
CA SER A 213 3.25 -11.78 9.69
C SER A 213 3.57 -11.10 8.36
N GLU A 214 2.74 -11.30 7.33
CA GLU A 214 2.82 -10.56 6.06
C GLU A 214 2.63 -9.05 6.27
N VAL A 215 1.65 -8.65 7.08
CA VAL A 215 1.44 -7.25 7.47
C VAL A 215 2.68 -6.71 8.20
N LEU A 216 3.19 -7.42 9.21
CA LEU A 216 4.37 -6.97 9.95
C LEU A 216 5.60 -6.79 9.04
N GLN A 217 5.82 -7.70 8.10
CA GLN A 217 6.92 -7.60 7.13
C GLN A 217 6.78 -6.33 6.29
N THR A 218 5.60 -6.08 5.73
CA THR A 218 5.32 -4.89 4.92
C THR A 218 5.57 -3.60 5.72
N LEU A 219 5.11 -3.53 6.97
CA LEU A 219 5.34 -2.38 7.83
C LEU A 219 6.84 -2.15 8.11
N GLN A 220 7.62 -3.21 8.25
CA GLN A 220 9.07 -3.13 8.50
C GLN A 220 9.83 -2.69 7.25
N ASP A 221 9.44 -3.17 6.07
CA ASP A 221 10.04 -2.77 4.80
C ASP A 221 9.79 -1.28 4.53
N GLU A 222 8.56 -0.80 4.74
CA GLU A 222 8.21 0.63 4.64
C GLU A 222 8.97 1.49 5.67
N PHE A 223 9.11 1.00 6.91
CA PHE A 223 9.90 1.70 7.92
C PHE A 223 11.38 1.75 7.54
N GLY A 224 11.91 0.68 6.95
CA GLY A 224 13.27 0.63 6.39
C GLY A 224 13.47 1.64 5.27
N GLN A 225 12.52 1.73 4.33
CA GLN A 225 12.55 2.72 3.26
C GLN A 225 12.55 4.15 3.81
N MET A 226 11.64 4.47 4.73
CA MET A 226 11.62 5.79 5.36
C MET A 226 12.90 6.11 6.13
N SER A 227 13.53 5.10 6.76
CA SER A 227 14.81 5.28 7.44
C SER A 227 15.93 5.62 6.46
N PHE A 228 15.93 5.01 5.28
CA PHE A 228 16.87 5.33 4.21
C PHE A 228 16.63 6.77 3.70
N ASP A 229 15.38 7.13 3.41
CA ASP A 229 15.01 8.46 2.95
C ASP A 229 15.40 9.53 3.99
N HIS A 230 15.23 9.25 5.28
CA HIS A 230 15.63 10.13 6.39
C HIS A 230 17.14 10.42 6.38
N GLN A 231 17.96 9.39 6.19
CA GLN A 231 19.42 9.56 6.08
C GLN A 231 19.81 10.35 4.83
N GLN A 232 19.07 10.19 3.73
CA GLN A 232 19.32 10.93 2.49
C GLN A 232 18.91 12.40 2.65
N LEU A 233 17.74 12.69 3.23
CA LEU A 233 17.29 14.05 3.54
C LEU A 233 18.29 14.79 4.45
N ILE A 234 18.82 14.13 5.49
CA ILE A 234 19.87 14.72 6.35
C ILE A 234 21.09 15.16 5.53
N LYS A 235 21.57 14.31 4.61
CA LYS A 235 22.71 14.67 3.75
C LYS A 235 22.36 15.85 2.83
N LEU A 236 21.18 15.85 2.23
CA LEU A 236 20.72 16.94 1.38
C LEU A 236 20.63 18.27 2.13
N VAL A 237 20.15 18.27 3.39
CA VAL A 237 20.13 19.47 4.25
C VAL A 237 21.55 20.00 4.49
N GLN A 238 22.52 19.10 4.74
CA GLN A 238 23.92 19.48 4.97
C GLN A 238 24.61 20.03 3.72
N GLU A 239 24.35 19.42 2.56
CA GLU A 239 24.95 19.76 1.26
C GLU A 239 24.33 21.00 0.60
N SER A 240 23.14 21.40 1.05
CA SER A 240 22.42 22.53 0.46
C SER A 240 23.13 23.87 0.71
N PRO A 241 23.35 24.72 -0.32
CA PRO A 241 24.07 25.99 -0.16
C PRO A 241 23.18 27.15 0.29
N THR A 242 21.88 27.10 0.03
CA THR A 242 20.93 28.19 0.29
C THR A 242 20.07 27.90 1.50
N VAL A 243 19.87 28.90 2.37
CA VAL A 243 19.07 28.78 3.60
C VAL A 243 17.63 28.38 3.31
N GLU A 244 16.99 28.98 2.30
CA GLU A 244 15.60 28.63 1.93
C GLU A 244 15.43 27.15 1.56
N LEU A 245 16.39 26.54 0.87
CA LEU A 245 16.33 25.11 0.55
C LEU A 245 16.57 24.24 1.79
N LYS A 246 17.42 24.67 2.73
CA LYS A 246 17.62 23.97 4.00
C LYS A 246 16.33 23.96 4.81
N ASP A 247 15.71 25.12 4.99
CA ASP A 247 14.47 25.24 5.76
C ASP A 247 13.36 24.35 5.18
N ASN A 248 13.23 24.30 3.84
CA ASN A 248 12.27 23.42 3.17
C ASN A 248 12.57 21.93 3.38
N LEU A 249 13.84 21.52 3.26
CA LEU A 249 14.25 20.13 3.47
C LEU A 249 14.15 19.72 4.95
N GLU A 250 14.40 20.63 5.88
CA GLU A 250 14.20 20.43 7.32
C GLU A 250 12.71 20.25 7.65
N CYS A 251 11.81 21.03 7.03
CA CYS A 251 10.37 20.80 7.14
C CYS A 251 9.95 19.41 6.61
N GLU A 252 10.52 18.97 5.48
CA GLU A 252 10.24 17.64 4.92
C GLU A 252 10.80 16.52 5.82
N LEU A 253 11.97 16.73 6.41
CA LEU A 253 12.59 15.82 7.36
C LEU A 253 11.72 15.66 8.61
N GLU A 254 11.21 16.76 9.18
CA GLU A 254 10.30 16.74 10.34
C GLU A 254 9.00 15.99 10.00
N ALA A 255 8.42 16.27 8.83
CA ALA A 255 7.24 15.55 8.35
C ALA A 255 7.52 14.05 8.16
N LEU A 256 8.71 13.67 7.71
CA LEU A 256 9.13 12.28 7.57
C LEU A 256 9.30 11.60 8.93
N VAL A 257 9.90 12.27 9.92
CA VAL A 257 10.03 11.78 11.29
C VAL A 257 8.64 11.48 11.88
N GLY A 258 7.69 12.40 11.73
CA GLY A 258 6.30 12.16 12.18
C GLY A 258 5.67 10.92 11.53
N ARG A 259 5.93 10.66 10.23
CA ARG A 259 5.48 9.42 9.56
C ARG A 259 6.20 8.19 10.08
N MET A 260 7.50 8.27 10.35
CA MET A 260 8.29 7.19 10.93
C MET A 260 7.78 6.79 12.32
N GLU A 261 7.47 7.75 13.20
CA GLU A 261 6.90 7.50 14.52
C GLU A 261 5.53 6.82 14.46
N ALA A 262 4.66 7.30 13.57
CA ALA A 262 3.37 6.69 13.33
C ALA A 262 3.50 5.24 12.85
N LYS A 263 4.48 4.96 11.97
CA LYS A 263 4.77 3.61 11.46
C LYS A 263 5.38 2.71 12.53
N ALA A 264 6.31 3.20 13.34
CA ALA A 264 6.86 2.49 14.49
C ALA A 264 5.76 2.10 15.50
N SER A 265 4.80 3.01 15.70
CA SER A 265 3.60 2.75 16.51
C SER A 265 2.72 1.65 15.91
N GLN A 266 2.54 1.62 14.59
CA GLN A 266 1.82 0.54 13.90
C GLN A 266 2.54 -0.81 14.08
N ILE A 267 3.86 -0.87 13.87
CA ILE A 267 4.66 -2.09 14.06
C ILE A 267 4.50 -2.60 15.48
N THR A 268 4.59 -1.71 16.48
CA THR A 268 4.45 -2.07 17.89
C THR A 268 3.07 -2.64 18.19
N LYS A 269 2.01 -2.05 17.64
CA LYS A 269 0.63 -2.56 17.77
C LYS A 269 0.52 -3.98 17.19
N VAL A 270 1.01 -4.20 15.97
CA VAL A 270 0.96 -5.53 15.32
C VAL A 270 1.75 -6.56 16.13
N ARG A 271 2.96 -6.24 16.59
CA ARG A 271 3.75 -7.15 17.46
C ARG A 271 3.01 -7.48 18.76
N LYS A 272 2.34 -6.50 19.38
CA LYS A 272 1.54 -6.72 20.59
C LYS A 272 0.36 -7.67 20.32
N TYR A 273 -0.33 -7.51 19.20
CA TYR A 273 -1.42 -8.43 18.79
C TYR A 273 -0.89 -9.85 18.51
N GLN A 274 0.24 -9.99 17.80
CA GLN A 274 0.87 -11.28 17.58
C GLN A 274 1.24 -11.98 18.90
N ALA A 275 1.82 -11.24 19.85
CA ALA A 275 2.17 -11.77 21.17
C ALA A 275 0.93 -12.21 21.96
N GLN A 276 -0.17 -11.46 21.90
CA GLN A 276 -1.44 -11.83 22.53
C GLN A 276 -2.03 -13.11 21.93
N LEU A 277 -1.99 -13.27 20.61
CA LEU A 277 -2.46 -14.49 19.95
C LEU A 277 -1.61 -15.71 20.34
N GLN A 278 -0.29 -15.57 20.41
CA GLN A 278 0.60 -16.64 20.85
C GLN A 278 0.37 -17.02 22.33
N LYS A 279 0.11 -16.04 23.19
CA LYS A 279 -0.26 -16.28 24.59
C LYS A 279 -1.57 -17.07 24.70
N GLN A 280 -2.60 -16.68 23.94
CA GLN A 280 -3.87 -17.42 23.92
C GLN A 280 -3.71 -18.85 23.38
N LYS A 281 -2.82 -19.09 22.41
CA LYS A 281 -2.51 -20.45 21.91
C LYS A 281 -1.85 -21.31 23.00
N THR A 282 -0.87 -20.77 23.72
CA THR A 282 -0.18 -21.50 24.79
C THR A 282 -1.08 -21.75 26.02
N ASP A 283 -1.96 -20.82 26.37
CA ASP A 283 -2.94 -20.99 27.46
C ASP A 283 -4.00 -22.06 27.13
N LYS A 284 -4.44 -22.15 25.87
CA LYS A 284 -5.34 -23.22 25.39
C LYS A 284 -4.66 -24.60 25.46
N GLN A 285 -3.43 -24.72 24.97
CA GLN A 285 -2.66 -25.97 25.06
C GLN A 285 -2.38 -26.40 26.51
N LYS A 286 -2.14 -25.44 27.43
CA LYS A 286 -1.99 -25.72 28.87
C LYS A 286 -3.30 -26.17 29.53
N LYS A 287 -4.46 -25.70 29.05
CA LYS A 287 -5.77 -26.17 29.54
C LYS A 287 -6.13 -27.55 29.00
N GLU A 288 -5.85 -27.83 27.73
CA GLU A 288 -6.08 -29.14 27.12
C GLU A 288 -5.18 -30.22 27.75
N SER A 289 -3.91 -29.91 28.02
CA SER A 289 -3.01 -30.84 28.73
C SER A 289 -3.42 -31.07 30.19
N LYS A 290 -4.00 -30.07 30.88
CA LYS A 290 -4.58 -30.24 32.22
C LYS A 290 -5.91 -31.00 32.23
N ALA A 291 -6.72 -30.89 31.18
CA ALA A 291 -7.96 -31.64 31.04
C ALA A 291 -7.70 -33.13 30.75
N ASN A 292 -6.75 -33.45 29.85
CA ASN A 292 -6.33 -34.83 29.58
C ASN A 292 -5.67 -35.51 30.79
N ARG A 293 -5.07 -34.73 31.71
CA ARG A 293 -4.52 -35.28 32.96
C ARG A 293 -5.59 -35.62 33.99
N LYS A 294 -6.75 -34.96 33.95
CA LYS A 294 -7.88 -35.25 34.85
C LYS A 294 -8.72 -36.45 34.39
N THR A 295 -8.82 -36.70 33.09
CA THR A 295 -9.50 -37.89 32.56
C THR A 295 -8.72 -39.18 32.79
N LEU A 296 -7.39 -39.12 32.94
CA LEU A 296 -6.56 -40.30 33.21
C LEU A 296 -6.55 -40.72 34.70
N GLU A 297 -6.93 -39.81 35.61
CA GLU A 297 -7.02 -40.08 37.05
C GLU A 297 -8.41 -40.64 37.45
N GLU A 298 -9.45 -40.44 36.63
CA GLU A 298 -10.81 -40.95 36.90
C GLU A 298 -11.07 -42.37 36.37
N GLU A 299 -10.34 -42.83 35.33
CA GLU A 299 -10.39 -44.23 34.84
C GLU A 299 -9.52 -45.21 35.66
N GLY A 300 -8.70 -44.73 36.59
CA GLY A 300 -7.81 -45.57 37.40
C GLY A 300 -8.44 -46.17 38.67
N ASN A 301 -9.67 -45.79 39.03
CA ASN A 301 -10.22 -46.11 40.36
C ASN A 301 -11.42 -47.08 40.37
N SER A 302 -11.61 -47.83 39.29
CA SER A 302 -12.58 -48.95 39.26
C SER A 302 -11.89 -50.26 38.88
N SER A 303 -11.99 -51.23 39.78
CA SER A 303 -11.74 -52.67 39.58
C SER A 303 -10.29 -53.14 39.76
N ASN A 304 -9.97 -53.65 40.95
CA ASN A 304 -10.05 -55.11 41.17
C ASN A 304 -9.76 -55.49 42.63
N ARG A 305 -10.72 -56.21 43.19
CA ARG A 305 -10.74 -56.77 44.54
C ARG A 305 -10.37 -58.26 44.43
N SER A 306 -9.34 -58.67 45.19
CA SER A 306 -9.08 -60.04 45.73
C SER A 306 -8.62 -61.15 44.76
N PRO A 307 -8.11 -62.33 45.23
CA PRO A 307 -7.69 -62.81 46.57
C PRO A 307 -6.32 -63.60 46.62
N GLY A 308 -5.89 -64.02 47.83
CA GLY A 308 -5.03 -65.22 48.10
C GLY A 308 -3.57 -64.93 48.54
N VAL A 309 -3.11 -65.23 49.78
CA VAL A 309 -2.74 -66.55 50.40
C VAL A 309 -1.56 -67.18 49.63
N THR A 310 -0.38 -67.59 50.14
CA THR A 310 0.30 -68.01 51.40
C THR A 310 1.81 -67.64 51.23
N GLY A 311 2.77 -67.71 52.15
CA GLY A 311 2.92 -68.18 53.52
C GLY A 311 4.43 -68.17 53.89
N THR A 312 4.72 -68.08 55.20
CA THR A 312 5.84 -68.69 55.95
C THR A 312 7.29 -68.53 55.47
N THR A 313 8.17 -68.01 56.35
CA THR A 313 9.34 -68.72 56.93
C THR A 313 10.23 -67.78 57.78
N ILE A 314 10.33 -68.08 59.09
CA ILE A 314 11.51 -68.21 60.00
C ILE A 314 12.59 -67.08 59.92
N PHE A 315 13.01 -66.40 61.00
CA PHE A 315 13.48 -66.85 62.34
C PHE A 315 12.93 -66.01 63.49
#